data_AF-A0A8X8BFZ7-F1
#
_entry.id   AF-A0A8X8BFZ7-F1
#
_cell.length_a   1.000
_cell.length_b   1.000
_cell.length_c   1.000
_cell.angle_alpha   90.00
_cell.angle_beta   90.00
_cell.angle_gamma   90.00
#
_symmetry.space_group_name_H-M   'P 1'
#
loop_
_entity.id
_entity.type
_entity.pdbx_description
1 polymer ?
#
loop_
_entity_poly.entity_id
_entity_poly.type
_entity_poly.pdbx_seq_one_letter_code
_entity_poly.pdbx_strand_id
1 'polypeptide(L)'
;MLMVVIFKSVFSTTESSDAETKRAHMPKNLWERVKLPRNYKKALETIDKHLVIVLPELLQHKIKQRLTKMTQVLIRMRKLALKTRRKITTTPRRGVKRESRREEKAVKAAVLDTTDHVTSGSSEESKMQRH
;
A
#
# COMPACT_ATOMS: atom_id res chain seq x y z
N MET A 1 0.70 1.63 -16.76
CA MET A 1 0.16 2.27 -17.98
C MET A 1 -1.33 2.01 -17.98
N LEU A 2 -2.18 3.03 -17.88
CA LEU A 2 -3.63 2.84 -17.77
C LEU A 2 -4.18 2.45 -19.15
N MET A 3 -4.76 1.25 -19.26
CA MET A 3 -5.46 0.81 -20.45
C MET A 3 -6.95 0.88 -20.15
N VAL A 4 -7.70 1.66 -20.92
CA VAL A 4 -9.16 1.56 -20.95
C VAL A 4 -9.50 0.54 -22.04
N VAL A 5 -10.28 -0.47 -21.63
CA VAL A 5 -10.79 -1.52 -22.49
C VAL A 5 -12.03 -0.96 -23.17
N ILE A 6 -11.97 -0.77 -24.49
CA ILE A 6 -13.09 -0.25 -25.27
C ILE A 6 -13.68 -1.43 -26.06
N PHE A 7 -14.99 -1.62 -25.91
CA PHE A 7 -15.75 -2.62 -26.65
C PHE A 7 -15.81 -2.17 -28.11
N LYS A 8 -15.20 -2.96 -29.01
CA LYS A 8 -15.21 -2.67 -30.43
C LYS A 8 -16.36 -3.43 -31.07
N SER A 9 -17.59 -3.02 -30.78
CA SER A 9 -18.75 -3.47 -31.56
C SER A 9 -19.98 -2.65 -31.26
N VAL A 10 -20.80 -2.53 -32.29
CA VAL A 10 -22.14 -1.95 -32.36
C VAL A 10 -22.17 -0.43 -32.56
N PHE A 11 -22.62 -0.05 -33.76
CA PHE A 11 -23.10 1.28 -34.18
C PHE A 11 -22.20 2.17 -35.06
N SER A 12 -21.68 1.64 -36.17
CA SER A 12 -21.46 2.44 -37.39
C SER A 12 -22.16 1.77 -38.57
N THR A 13 -23.26 2.40 -39.01
CA THR A 13 -23.96 2.34 -40.31
C THR A 13 -23.52 1.28 -41.33
N THR A 14 -24.46 0.38 -41.63
CA THR A 14 -24.70 -0.28 -42.93
C THR A 14 -23.50 -0.98 -43.60
N GLU A 15 -22.98 -2.05 -43.00
CA GLU A 15 -22.40 -3.16 -43.77
C GLU A 15 -22.28 -4.44 -42.91
N SER A 16 -22.99 -5.50 -43.35
CA SER A 16 -22.82 -6.93 -43.02
C SER A 16 -22.90 -7.39 -41.55
N SER A 17 -24.06 -7.97 -41.23
CA SER A 17 -24.38 -8.84 -40.08
C SER A 17 -23.40 -10.00 -39.81
N ASP A 18 -22.49 -10.33 -40.73
CA ASP A 18 -21.65 -11.53 -40.63
C ASP A 18 -20.34 -11.31 -39.85
N ALA A 19 -19.92 -10.05 -39.65
CA ALA A 19 -18.62 -9.72 -39.07
C ALA A 19 -18.60 -9.70 -37.52
N GLU A 20 -19.76 -9.55 -36.87
CA GLU A 20 -19.89 -9.63 -35.41
C GLU A 20 -19.92 -11.09 -34.94
N THR A 21 -20.68 -11.96 -35.61
CA THR A 21 -20.74 -13.40 -35.36
C THR A 21 -19.36 -14.04 -35.50
N LYS A 22 -18.61 -13.70 -36.56
CA LYS A 22 -17.24 -14.20 -36.79
C LYS A 22 -16.23 -13.74 -35.72
N ARG A 23 -16.45 -12.61 -35.03
CA ARG A 23 -15.57 -12.11 -33.95
C ARG A 23 -15.90 -12.69 -32.58
N ALA A 24 -17.17 -12.97 -32.29
CA ALA A 24 -17.59 -13.62 -31.04
C ALA A 24 -16.92 -15.00 -30.86
N HIS A 25 -16.68 -15.71 -31.96
CA HIS A 25 -15.96 -17.00 -31.97
C HIS A 25 -14.45 -16.89 -31.67
N MET A 26 -13.87 -15.69 -31.71
CA MET A 26 -12.47 -15.42 -31.38
C MET A 26 -12.35 -14.45 -30.20
N PRO A 27 -12.50 -14.92 -28.94
CA PRO A 27 -12.52 -14.08 -27.74
C PRO A 27 -11.24 -13.26 -27.54
N LYS A 28 -10.13 -13.67 -28.17
CA LYS A 28 -8.85 -12.96 -28.16
C LYS A 28 -8.92 -11.55 -28.79
N ASN A 29 -9.83 -11.35 -29.75
CA ASN A 29 -9.90 -10.13 -30.56
C ASN A 29 -11.12 -9.24 -30.22
N LEU A 30 -11.84 -9.56 -29.15
CA LEU A 30 -13.08 -8.87 -28.76
C LEU A 30 -12.82 -7.46 -28.20
N TRP A 31 -11.63 -7.23 -27.65
CA TRP A 31 -11.30 -6.02 -26.89
C TRP A 31 -10.14 -5.26 -27.52
N GLU A 32 -10.37 -4.00 -27.85
CA GLU A 32 -9.29 -3.09 -28.22
C GLU A 32 -8.75 -2.37 -26.98
N ARG A 33 -7.42 -2.38 -26.83
CA ARG A 33 -6.74 -1.73 -25.72
C ARG A 33 -6.18 -0.40 -26.19
N VAL A 34 -6.77 0.70 -25.74
CA VAL A 34 -6.28 2.06 -26.05
C VAL A 34 -5.34 2.53 -24.95
N LYS A 35 -4.16 3.02 -25.34
CA LYS A 35 -3.16 3.57 -24.43
C LYS A 35 -3.53 5.02 -24.09
N LEU A 36 -3.79 5.29 -22.82
CA LEU A 36 -4.11 6.65 -22.37
C LEU A 36 -2.84 7.48 -22.12
N PRO A 37 -2.83 8.75 -22.52
CA PRO A 37 -1.73 9.66 -22.20
C PRO A 37 -1.69 9.92 -20.69
N ARG A 38 -0.49 10.24 -20.18
CA ARG A 38 -0.28 10.50 -18.74
C ARG A 38 -0.88 11.84 -18.27
N ASN A 39 -1.13 12.77 -19.19
CA ASN A 39 -1.78 14.04 -18.89
C ASN A 39 -3.29 13.83 -18.77
N TYR A 40 -3.87 14.21 -17.63
CA TYR A 40 -5.30 14.04 -17.33
C TYR A 40 -6.22 14.72 -18.35
N LYS A 41 -5.89 15.95 -18.78
CA LYS A 41 -6.71 16.70 -19.76
C LYS A 41 -6.74 15.99 -21.11
N LYS A 42 -5.56 15.64 -21.63
CA LYS A 42 -5.43 14.89 -22.89
C LYS A 42 -6.09 13.51 -22.79
N ALA A 43 -6.04 12.86 -21.63
CA ALA A 43 -6.69 11.57 -21.42
C ALA A 43 -8.22 11.70 -21.47
N LEU A 44 -8.79 12.76 -20.90
CA LEU A 44 -10.22 13.05 -21.03
C LEU A 44 -10.61 13.30 -22.48
N GLU A 45 -9.85 14.09 -23.23
CA GLU A 45 -10.11 14.34 -24.66
C GLU A 45 -10.05 13.06 -25.50
N THR A 46 -9.07 12.18 -25.24
CA THR A 46 -8.99 10.87 -25.90
C THR A 46 -10.20 10.00 -25.54
N ILE A 47 -10.60 9.98 -24.26
CA ILE A 47 -11.76 9.24 -23.79
C ILE A 47 -13.04 9.76 -24.44
N ASP A 48 -13.25 11.07 -24.48
CA ASP A 48 -14.43 11.69 -25.08
C ASP A 48 -14.52 11.37 -26.58
N LYS A 49 -13.40 11.40 -27.32
CA LYS A 49 -13.36 11.01 -28.74
C LYS A 49 -13.77 9.55 -28.99
N HIS A 50 -13.39 8.63 -28.11
CA HIS A 50 -13.70 7.20 -28.28
C HIS A 50 -15.06 6.79 -27.67
N LEU A 51 -15.57 7.53 -26.69
CA LEU A 51 -16.82 7.18 -25.99
C LEU A 51 -18.09 7.62 -26.73
N VAL A 52 -18.01 8.66 -27.57
CA VAL A 52 -19.17 9.22 -28.29
C VAL A 52 -19.86 8.19 -29.19
N ILE A 53 -19.13 7.18 -29.66
CA ILE A 53 -19.61 6.29 -30.73
C ILE A 53 -20.56 5.18 -30.23
N VAL A 54 -20.49 4.73 -28.98
CA VAL A 54 -21.15 3.45 -28.57
C VAL A 54 -21.88 3.51 -27.21
N LEU A 55 -21.61 4.49 -26.33
CA LEU A 55 -22.01 4.39 -24.91
C LEU A 55 -23.07 5.41 -24.45
N PRO A 56 -24.10 4.97 -23.69
CA PRO A 56 -25.00 5.85 -22.94
C PRO A 56 -24.27 6.76 -21.94
N GLU A 57 -24.80 7.96 -21.69
CA GLU A 57 -24.19 9.00 -20.84
C GLU A 57 -23.76 8.50 -19.44
N LEU A 58 -24.55 7.60 -18.85
CA LEU A 58 -24.25 6.99 -17.56
C LEU A 58 -22.92 6.24 -17.56
N LEU A 59 -22.62 5.49 -18.62
CA LEU A 59 -21.37 4.74 -18.73
C LEU A 59 -20.20 5.67 -19.01
N GLN A 60 -20.41 6.72 -19.81
CA GLN A 60 -19.38 7.74 -20.03
C GLN A 60 -18.97 8.40 -18.72
N HIS A 61 -19.95 8.77 -17.89
CA HIS A 61 -19.67 9.37 -16.59
C HIS A 61 -18.91 8.40 -15.66
N LYS A 62 -19.28 7.12 -15.62
CA LYS A 62 -18.57 6.09 -14.85
C LYS A 62 -17.12 5.92 -15.29
N ILE A 63 -16.84 6.00 -16.60
CA ILE A 63 -15.47 5.90 -17.13
C ILE A 63 -14.63 7.13 -16.74
N LYS A 64 -15.22 8.34 -16.83
CA LYS A 64 -14.59 9.58 -16.32
C LYS A 64 -14.30 9.49 -14.83
N GLN A 65 -15.26 9.00 -14.03
CA GLN A 65 -15.06 8.76 -12.59
C GLN A 65 -13.91 7.77 -12.32
N ARG A 66 -13.81 6.68 -13.08
CA ARG A 66 -12.71 5.72 -12.96
C ARG A 66 -11.35 6.34 -13.26
N LEU A 67 -11.24 7.15 -14.33
CA LEU A 67 -10.01 7.88 -14.64
C LEU A 67 -9.58 8.78 -13.47
N THR A 68 -10.52 9.53 -12.90
CA THR A 68 -10.27 10.39 -11.74
C THR A 68 -9.80 9.59 -10.54
N LYS A 69 -10.49 8.49 -10.20
CA LYS A 69 -10.11 7.64 -9.08
C LYS A 69 -8.71 7.05 -9.25
N MET A 70 -8.38 6.58 -10.44
CA MET A 70 -7.04 6.07 -10.75
C MET A 70 -5.96 7.13 -10.62
N THR A 71 -6.22 8.33 -11.15
CA THR A 71 -5.29 9.47 -11.03
C THR A 71 -5.07 9.85 -9.57
N GLN A 72 -6.14 9.92 -8.77
CA GLN A 72 -6.06 10.19 -7.34
C GLN A 72 -5.25 9.14 -6.58
N VAL A 73 -5.45 7.85 -6.89
CA VAL A 73 -4.67 6.76 -6.28
C VAL A 73 -3.19 6.90 -6.60
N LEU A 74 -2.82 7.19 -7.86
CA LEU A 74 -1.44 7.42 -8.25
C LEU A 74 -0.81 8.62 -7.52
N ILE A 75 -1.54 9.73 -7.40
CA ILE A 75 -1.10 10.90 -6.65
C ILE A 75 -0.91 10.54 -5.17
N ARG A 76 -1.85 9.80 -4.58
CA ARG A 76 -1.78 9.35 -3.19
C ARG A 76 -0.59 8.44 -2.96
N MET A 77 -0.32 7.50 -3.86
CA MET A 77 0.85 6.62 -3.79
C MET A 77 2.16 7.42 -3.82
N ARG A 78 2.29 8.40 -4.73
CA ARG A 78 3.46 9.29 -4.76
C ARG A 78 3.63 10.08 -3.47
N LYS A 79 2.53 10.66 -2.97
CA LYS A 79 2.54 11.37 -1.68
C LYS A 79 2.89 10.45 -0.51
N LEU A 80 2.47 9.18 -0.55
CA LEU A 80 2.80 8.20 0.48
C LEU A 80 4.26 7.76 0.43
N ALA A 81 4.84 7.62 -0.77
CA ALA A 81 6.25 7.28 -0.95
C ALA A 81 7.19 8.39 -0.46
N LEU A 82 6.82 9.66 -0.65
CA LEU A 82 7.59 10.82 -0.17
C LEU A 82 7.45 11.05 1.36
N LYS A 83 6.45 10.46 2.00
CA LYS A 83 6.24 10.60 3.44
C LYS A 83 7.14 9.61 4.18
N THR A 84 8.12 10.11 4.91
CA THR A 84 8.89 9.31 5.88
C THR A 84 7.94 8.83 6.98
N ARG A 85 7.49 7.57 6.89
CA ARG A 85 6.70 6.92 7.94
C ARG A 85 7.62 6.12 8.84
N ARG A 86 7.49 6.30 10.16
CA ARG A 86 8.12 5.38 11.12
C ARG A 86 7.57 3.98 10.84
N LYS A 87 8.45 2.99 10.72
CA LYS A 87 8.06 1.58 10.57
C LYS A 87 7.32 1.18 11.84
N ILE A 88 6.00 1.01 11.75
CA ILE A 88 5.21 0.50 12.86
C ILE A 88 5.49 -1.00 12.92
N THR A 89 6.52 -1.39 13.67
CA THR A 89 6.78 -2.79 13.99
C THR A 89 5.89 -3.18 15.16
N THR A 90 5.10 -4.23 14.97
CA THR A 90 4.33 -4.84 16.07
C THR A 90 5.30 -5.58 16.98
N THR A 91 5.59 -5.05 18.16
CA THR A 91 6.37 -5.78 19.18
C THR A 91 5.54 -6.94 19.71
N PRO A 92 6.05 -8.19 19.67
CA PRO A 92 5.29 -9.35 20.14
C PRO A 92 5.07 -9.26 21.65
N ARG A 93 3.81 -9.36 22.09
CA ARG A 93 3.41 -9.25 23.51
C ARG A 93 4.20 -10.16 24.45
N ARG A 94 4.57 -11.36 23.99
CA ARG A 94 5.37 -12.32 24.76
C ARG A 94 6.81 -11.82 25.00
N GLY A 95 7.40 -11.12 24.03
CA GLY A 95 8.72 -10.50 24.17
C GLY A 95 8.70 -9.40 25.23
N VAL A 96 7.73 -8.50 25.16
CA VAL A 96 7.54 -7.40 26.12
C VAL A 96 7.43 -7.92 27.56
N LYS A 97 6.63 -8.97 27.79
CA LYS A 97 6.50 -9.60 29.12
C LYS A 97 7.78 -10.28 29.60
N ARG A 98 8.59 -10.82 28.70
CA ARG A 98 9.87 -11.46 29.05
C ARG A 98 10.91 -10.41 29.42
N GLU A 99 10.97 -9.31 28.66
CA GLU A 99 11.89 -8.20 28.92
C GLU A 99 11.60 -7.56 30.29
N SER A 100 10.34 -7.22 30.57
CA SER A 100 9.94 -6.68 31.89
C SER A 100 10.31 -7.61 33.05
N ARG A 101 10.15 -8.93 32.91
CA ARG A 101 10.58 -9.89 33.95
C ARG A 101 12.10 -9.97 34.11
N ARG A 102 12.87 -9.76 33.03
CA ARG A 102 14.34 -9.73 33.08
C ARG A 102 14.83 -8.43 33.71
N GLU A 103 14.23 -7.31 33.34
CA GLU A 103 14.48 -6.00 33.94
C GLU A 103 14.26 -6.04 35.46
N GLU A 104 13.13 -6.58 35.91
CA GLU A 104 12.84 -6.74 37.36
C GLU A 104 13.89 -7.59 38.08
N LYS A 105 14.38 -8.66 37.44
CA LYS A 105 15.43 -9.52 38.01
C LYS A 105 16.80 -8.82 38.01
N ALA A 106 17.14 -8.09 36.96
CA ALA A 106 18.38 -7.35 36.85
C ALA A 106 18.45 -6.22 37.90
N VAL A 107 17.35 -5.51 38.12
CA VAL A 107 17.25 -4.48 39.18
C VAL A 107 17.47 -5.09 40.55
N LYS A 108 16.83 -6.23 40.85
CA LYS A 108 17.01 -6.93 42.13
C LYS A 108 18.44 -7.45 42.32
N ALA A 109 19.05 -8.01 41.28
CA ALA A 109 20.43 -8.47 41.31
C ALA A 109 21.40 -7.30 41.54
N ALA A 110 21.25 -6.19 40.83
CA ALA A 110 22.09 -5.01 41.00
C ALA A 110 22.02 -4.42 42.43
N VAL A 111 20.82 -4.42 43.04
CA VAL A 111 20.66 -3.99 44.45
C VAL A 111 21.41 -4.94 45.38
N LEU A 112 21.28 -6.25 45.19
CA LEU A 112 21.98 -7.26 46.00
C LEU A 112 23.50 -7.13 45.86
N ASP A 113 24.00 -7.00 44.62
CA ASP A 113 25.42 -6.79 44.35
C ASP A 113 25.92 -5.53 45.09
N THR A 114 25.22 -4.39 45.00
CA THR A 114 25.62 -3.18 45.75
C THR A 114 25.62 -3.35 47.26
N THR A 115 24.67 -4.10 47.83
CA THR A 115 24.64 -4.36 49.28
C THR A 115 25.76 -5.31 49.72
N ASP A 116 26.09 -6.29 48.89
CA ASP A 116 27.17 -7.24 49.16
C ASP A 116 28.54 -6.55 49.09
N HIS A 117 28.71 -5.58 48.17
CA HIS A 117 29.92 -4.76 48.08
C HIS A 117 30.11 -3.80 49.26
N VAL A 118 29.02 -3.26 49.82
CA VAL A 118 29.07 -2.35 50.99
C VAL A 118 29.35 -3.14 52.28
N THR A 119 28.81 -4.36 52.40
CA THR A 119 28.98 -5.20 53.58
C THR A 119 30.36 -5.87 53.64
N SER A 120 30.94 -6.23 52.49
CA SER A 120 32.33 -6.71 52.43
C SER A 120 33.33 -5.64 52.88
N GLY A 121 33.14 -4.38 52.45
CA GLY A 121 33.97 -3.25 52.92
C GLY A 121 33.89 -3.01 54.43
N SER A 122 32.69 -3.05 55.02
CA SER A 122 32.52 -2.87 56.48
C SER A 122 33.09 -4.04 57.30
N SER A 123 33.06 -5.26 56.76
CA SER A 123 33.63 -6.46 57.40
C SER A 123 35.16 -6.43 57.40
N GLU A 124 35.78 -5.95 56.32
CA GLU A 124 37.23 -5.78 56.22
C GLU A 124 37.73 -4.65 57.14
N GLU A 125 37.04 -3.51 57.19
CA GLU A 125 37.35 -2.40 58.11
C GLU A 125 37.25 -2.83 59.59
N SER A 126 36.25 -3.64 59.94
CA SER A 126 36.06 -4.15 61.31
C SER A 126 37.12 -5.15 61.75
N LYS A 127 37.77 -5.87 60.81
CA LYS A 127 38.90 -6.76 61.11
C LYS A 127 40.20 -5.98 61.28
N MET A 128 40.35 -4.85 60.58
CA MET A 128 41.54 -4.01 60.65
C MET A 128 41.66 -3.26 61.99
N GLN A 129 40.55 -3.01 62.69
CA GLN A 129 40.55 -2.37 64.02
C GLN A 129 40.77 -3.35 65.20
N ARG A 130 40.81 -4.67 64.97
CA ARG A 130 40.96 -5.69 66.03
C ARG A 130 42.41 -6.16 66.22
N HIS A 131 43.40 -5.44 65.69
CA HIS A 131 44.82 -5.78 65.80
C HIS A 131 45.63 -4.58 66.30
#